data_AF-A0AB37C573-F1
#
_entry.id   AF-A0AB37C573-F1
#
_cell.length_a   1.000
_cell.length_b   1.000
_cell.length_c   1.000
_cell.angle_alpha   90.00
_cell.angle_beta   90.00
_cell.angle_gamma   90.00
#
_symmetry.space_group_name_H-M   'P 1'
#
loop_
_entity.id
_entity.type
_entity.pdbx_description
1 polymer ?
#
loop_
_entity_poly.entity_id
_entity_poly.type
_entity_poly.pdbx_seq_one_letter_code
_entity_poly.pdbx_strand_id
1 'polypeptide(L)'
;ITYFFNVFIGQYIYKKRYTIPKSNIYTFLLLLYLILKKLFLVILFSIIITIYFKKNFIININIINNYYIFIFSIILGFVIHEWVHIFISRLKFKKVHGYIMLKKFTISIVKLNSESTFKSILLGPVIPSFLGIIFIISYFVYNNITFLFIGLAFVINIINLLPFASDGKRLLEKFLIMNLRKE
;
A
#
# COMPACT_ATOMS: atom_id res chain seq x y z
N ILE A 1 14.50 24.48 13.68
CA ILE A 1 15.06 23.25 13.05
C ILE A 1 15.02 22.06 14.00
N THR A 2 15.52 22.19 15.23
CA THR A 2 15.48 21.16 16.30
C THR A 2 14.07 20.70 16.68
N TYR A 3 13.07 21.60 16.73
CA TYR A 3 11.68 21.21 17.02
C TYR A 3 11.04 20.38 15.88
N PHE A 4 11.34 20.73 14.62
CA PHE A 4 10.97 19.92 13.46
C PHE A 4 11.68 18.56 13.50
N PHE A 5 12.98 18.53 13.82
CA PHE A 5 13.73 17.29 13.97
C PHE A 5 13.17 16.38 15.08
N ASN A 6 12.76 16.91 16.23
CA ASN A 6 12.20 16.13 17.33
C ASN A 6 10.76 15.64 17.07
N VAL A 7 9.92 16.42 16.38
CA VAL A 7 8.58 15.95 15.96
C VAL A 7 8.71 14.87 14.90
N PHE A 8 9.68 14.98 13.99
CA PHE A 8 9.97 13.95 13.00
C PHE A 8 10.55 12.70 13.68
N ILE A 9 11.71 12.79 14.33
CA ILE A 9 12.39 11.65 14.93
C ILE A 9 11.52 10.97 16.00
N GLY A 10 10.79 11.73 16.83
CA GLY A 10 9.89 11.19 17.84
C GLY A 10 8.73 10.36 17.25
N GLN A 11 8.15 10.79 16.12
CA GLN A 11 7.17 9.98 15.38
C GLN A 11 7.78 8.79 14.64
N TYR A 12 9.07 8.88 14.30
CA TYR A 12 9.84 7.79 13.69
C TYR A 12 10.27 6.71 14.71
N ILE A 13 10.42 7.06 15.99
CA ILE A 13 10.80 6.16 17.08
C ILE A 13 9.57 5.46 17.69
N TYR A 14 8.43 6.15 17.84
CA TYR A 14 7.22 5.55 18.41
C TYR A 14 6.35 4.85 17.36
N LYS A 15 6.23 3.52 17.47
CA LYS A 15 5.27 2.70 16.73
C LYS A 15 3.84 3.06 17.14
N LYS A 16 3.24 4.08 16.51
CA LYS A 16 1.83 4.42 16.75
C LYS A 16 0.94 3.26 16.31
N ARG A 17 0.07 2.84 17.22
CA ARG A 17 -0.91 1.76 17.04
C ARG A 17 -2.29 2.39 16.91
N TYR A 18 -3.04 2.00 15.88
CA TYR A 18 -4.44 2.41 15.72
C TYR A 18 -5.34 1.19 15.82
N THR A 19 -6.48 1.35 16.48
CA THR A 19 -7.51 0.32 16.53
C THR A 19 -8.13 0.14 15.16
N ILE A 20 -8.38 -1.11 14.78
CA ILE A 20 -9.03 -1.43 13.51
C ILE A 20 -10.54 -1.14 13.66
N PRO A 21 -11.13 -0.18 12.90
CA PRO A 21 -12.55 0.14 12.98
C PRO A 21 -13.42 -1.04 12.58
N LYS A 22 -14.61 -1.25 13.16
CA LYS A 22 -15.46 -2.41 12.81
C LYS A 22 -15.92 -2.45 11.35
N SER A 23 -16.15 -1.30 10.71
CA SER A 23 -16.62 -1.25 9.32
C SER A 23 -15.47 -1.22 8.30
N ASN A 24 -15.67 -1.89 7.17
CA ASN A 24 -14.69 -2.00 6.10
C ASN A 24 -14.35 -0.64 5.48
N ILE A 25 -15.37 0.21 5.32
CA ILE A 25 -15.22 1.54 4.72
C ILE A 25 -14.39 2.44 5.64
N TYR A 26 -14.72 2.49 6.94
CA TYR A 26 -13.92 3.26 7.90
C TYR A 26 -12.49 2.75 8.01
N THR A 27 -12.29 1.44 7.86
CA THR A 27 -10.93 0.87 7.85
C THR A 27 -10.14 1.34 6.62
N PHE A 28 -10.76 1.34 5.43
CA PHE A 28 -10.16 1.88 4.21
C PHE A 28 -9.81 3.37 4.36
N LEU A 29 -10.77 4.18 4.81
CA LEU A 29 -10.59 5.62 5.02
C LEU A 29 -9.49 5.90 6.05
N LEU A 30 -9.42 5.12 7.12
CA LEU A 30 -8.35 5.24 8.13
C LEU A 30 -6.99 4.90 7.53
N LEU A 31 -6.85 3.80 6.78
CA LEU A 31 -5.60 3.44 6.11
C LEU A 31 -5.14 4.54 5.15
N LEU A 32 -6.07 5.04 4.33
CA LEU A 32 -5.82 6.13 3.39
C LEU A 32 -5.36 7.40 4.12
N TYR A 33 -6.10 7.83 5.16
CA TYR A 33 -5.75 8.98 5.97
C TYR A 33 -4.35 8.85 6.60
N LEU A 34 -4.03 7.68 7.17
CA LEU A 34 -2.74 7.46 7.82
C LEU A 34 -1.58 7.50 6.83
N ILE A 35 -1.73 6.94 5.62
CA ILE A 35 -0.69 7.01 4.58
C ILE A 35 -0.54 8.43 4.05
N LEU A 36 -1.65 9.10 3.73
CA LEU A 36 -1.62 10.48 3.25
C LEU A 36 -1.01 11.43 4.28
N LYS A 37 -1.40 11.32 5.55
CA LYS A 37 -0.81 12.11 6.64
C LYS A 37 0.70 11.90 6.73
N LYS A 38 1.16 10.67 6.52
CA LYS A 38 2.57 10.33 6.62
C LYS A 38 3.38 10.86 5.43
N LEU A 39 2.81 10.77 4.24
CA LEU A 39 3.45 11.22 3.01
C LEU A 39 3.23 12.71 2.73
N PHE A 40 2.37 13.39 3.50
CA PHE A 40 2.04 14.80 3.31
C PHE A 40 3.27 15.69 3.19
N LEU A 41 4.26 15.54 4.08
CA LEU A 41 5.48 16.34 4.04
C LEU A 41 6.38 16.01 2.85
N VAL A 42 6.43 14.73 2.45
CA VAL A 42 7.18 14.30 1.26
C VAL A 42 6.54 14.86 -0.01
N ILE A 43 5.20 14.79 -0.09
CA ILE A 43 4.40 15.32 -1.20
C ILE A 43 4.53 16.85 -1.26
N LEU A 44 4.44 17.54 -0.12
CA LEU A 44 4.58 18.99 -0.05
C LEU A 44 5.98 19.42 -0.51
N PHE A 45 7.03 18.74 -0.03
CA PHE A 45 8.40 19.03 -0.41
C PHE A 45 8.64 18.75 -1.90
N SER A 46 8.10 17.65 -2.44
CA SER A 46 8.20 17.36 -3.87
C SER A 46 7.50 18.44 -4.70
N ILE A 47 6.32 18.93 -4.28
CA ILE A 47 5.60 20.00 -4.99
C ILE A 47 6.43 21.29 -5.00
N ILE A 48 7.01 21.69 -3.86
CA ILE A 48 7.86 22.88 -3.76
C ILE A 48 9.08 22.77 -4.68
N ILE A 49 9.80 21.64 -4.64
CA ILE A 49 10.92 21.35 -5.55
C ILE A 49 10.45 21.45 -7.00
N THR A 50 9.32 20.84 -7.32
CA THR A 50 8.80 20.82 -8.69
C THR A 50 8.47 22.24 -9.17
N ILE A 51 7.86 23.08 -8.34
CA ILE A 51 7.57 24.49 -8.67
C ILE A 51 8.88 25.28 -8.86
N TYR A 52 9.87 25.08 -7.99
CA TYR A 52 11.17 25.75 -8.05
C TYR A 52 11.93 25.39 -9.34
N PHE A 53 12.01 24.10 -9.67
CA PHE A 53 12.71 23.63 -10.87
C PHE A 53 11.91 23.80 -12.16
N LYS A 54 10.57 23.84 -12.11
CA LYS A 54 9.73 24.17 -13.28
C LYS A 54 10.09 25.55 -13.86
N LYS A 55 10.51 26.48 -13.01
CA LYS A 55 10.95 27.82 -13.46
C LYS A 55 12.30 27.79 -14.16
N ASN A 56 13.14 26.78 -13.89
CA ASN A 56 14.53 26.70 -14.35
C ASN A 56 14.76 25.65 -15.45
N PHE A 57 13.82 24.72 -15.68
CA PHE A 57 13.92 23.66 -16.68
C PHE A 57 12.69 23.59 -17.58
N ILE A 58 12.89 23.30 -18.86
CA ILE A 58 11.85 22.98 -19.86
C ILE A 58 11.33 21.55 -19.60
N ILE A 59 10.88 21.25 -18.38
CA ILE A 59 10.26 19.96 -18.09
C ILE A 59 8.78 20.05 -18.44
N ASN A 60 8.32 19.13 -19.30
CA ASN A 60 6.94 19.04 -19.74
C ASN A 60 6.00 18.79 -18.55
N ILE A 61 5.00 19.67 -18.37
CA ILE A 61 4.00 19.61 -17.28
C ILE A 61 3.28 18.26 -17.25
N ASN A 62 3.09 17.62 -18.41
CA ASN A 62 2.45 16.31 -18.50
C ASN A 62 3.28 15.20 -17.82
N ILE A 63 4.60 15.27 -17.88
CA ILE A 63 5.49 14.28 -17.24
C ILE A 63 5.38 14.39 -15.71
N ILE A 64 5.37 15.62 -15.19
CA ILE A 64 5.21 15.91 -13.77
C ILE A 64 3.86 15.38 -13.26
N ASN A 65 2.78 15.65 -13.99
CA ASN A 65 1.45 15.16 -13.61
C ASN A 65 1.39 13.64 -13.56
N ASN A 66 1.94 12.96 -14.57
CA ASN A 66 2.00 11.50 -14.61
C ASN A 66 2.85 10.91 -13.48
N TYR A 67 3.94 11.57 -13.07
CA TYR A 67 4.75 11.16 -11.93
C TYR A 67 3.96 11.22 -10.61
N TYR A 68 3.21 12.30 -10.37
CA TYR A 68 2.36 12.41 -9.18
C TYR A 68 1.23 11.39 -9.18
N ILE A 69 0.59 11.17 -10.33
CA ILE A 69 -0.44 10.15 -10.49
C ILE A 69 0.15 8.77 -10.20
N PHE A 70 1.34 8.46 -10.73
CA PHE A 70 2.03 7.20 -10.48
C PHE A 70 2.29 6.96 -8.99
N ILE A 71 2.86 7.95 -8.27
CA ILE A 71 3.09 7.85 -6.82
C ILE A 71 1.78 7.64 -6.07
N PHE A 72 0.75 8.42 -6.40
CA PHE A 72 -0.55 8.31 -5.76
C PHE A 72 -1.18 6.93 -6.00
N SER A 73 -1.03 6.37 -7.20
CA SER A 73 -1.49 5.02 -7.53
C SER A 73 -0.72 3.94 -6.75
N ILE A 74 0.59 4.09 -6.53
CA ILE A 74 1.36 3.18 -5.67
C ILE A 74 0.79 3.19 -4.25
N ILE A 75 0.60 4.40 -3.70
CA ILE A 75 0.02 4.59 -2.36
C ILE A 75 -1.34 3.92 -2.25
N LEU A 76 -2.22 4.18 -3.22
CA LEU A 76 -3.58 3.63 -3.23
C LEU A 76 -3.57 2.11 -3.42
N GLY A 77 -2.66 1.57 -4.24
CA GLY A 77 -2.43 0.14 -4.39
C GLY A 77 -2.05 -0.53 -3.07
N PHE A 78 -1.14 0.08 -2.30
CA PHE A 78 -0.78 -0.40 -0.96
C PHE A 78 -1.95 -0.30 0.04
N VAL A 79 -2.75 0.77 0.00
CA VAL A 79 -3.96 0.89 0.83
C VAL A 79 -4.93 -0.25 0.53
N ILE A 80 -5.17 -0.52 -0.75
CA ILE A 80 -6.06 -1.60 -1.20
C ILE A 80 -5.50 -2.96 -0.77
N HIS A 81 -4.19 -3.18 -0.94
CA HIS A 81 -3.51 -4.40 -0.52
C HIS A 81 -3.77 -4.73 0.97
N GLU A 82 -3.49 -3.77 1.87
CA GLU A 82 -3.72 -3.95 3.30
C GLU A 82 -5.21 -4.07 3.64
N TRP A 83 -6.06 -3.29 2.96
CA TRP A 83 -7.51 -3.34 3.15
C TRP A 83 -8.10 -4.70 2.79
N VAL A 84 -7.67 -5.29 1.67
CA VAL A 84 -8.07 -6.63 1.21
C VAL A 84 -7.73 -7.68 2.26
N HIS A 85 -6.54 -7.60 2.88
CA HIS A 85 -6.19 -8.52 3.97
C HIS A 85 -7.19 -8.45 5.13
N ILE A 86 -7.70 -7.26 5.48
CA ILE A 86 -8.72 -7.09 6.53
C ILE A 86 -10.07 -7.63 6.07
N PHE A 87 -10.48 -7.24 4.86
CA PHE A 87 -11.76 -7.61 4.28
C PHE A 87 -11.95 -9.13 4.29
N ILE A 88 -10.97 -9.87 3.76
CA ILE A 88 -10.99 -11.34 3.73
C ILE A 88 -10.95 -11.95 5.13
N SER A 89 -10.19 -11.35 6.05
CA SER A 89 -10.13 -11.85 7.43
C SER A 89 -11.47 -11.68 8.14
N ARG A 90 -12.22 -10.60 7.86
CA ARG A 90 -13.56 -10.40 8.41
C ARG A 90 -14.59 -11.36 7.85
N LEU A 91 -14.51 -11.67 6.55
CA LEU A 91 -15.39 -12.67 5.94
C LEU A 91 -15.27 -14.03 6.65
N LYS A 92 -14.06 -14.39 7.12
CA LYS A 92 -13.85 -15.66 7.81
C LYS A 92 -14.14 -15.61 9.32
N PHE A 93 -13.66 -14.58 10.02
CA PHE A 93 -13.64 -14.59 11.50
C PHE A 93 -14.68 -13.66 12.16
N LYS A 94 -15.48 -12.92 11.39
CA LYS A 94 -16.45 -11.88 11.82
C LYS A 94 -15.86 -10.69 12.59
N LYS A 95 -14.79 -10.88 13.37
CA LYS A 95 -14.02 -9.85 14.09
C LYS A 95 -12.53 -10.04 13.84
N VAL A 96 -11.84 -8.95 13.51
CA VAL A 96 -10.38 -8.92 13.41
C VAL A 96 -9.86 -8.19 14.64
N HIS A 97 -9.23 -8.92 15.56
CA HIS A 97 -8.54 -8.35 16.71
C HIS A 97 -7.09 -8.08 16.31
N GLY A 98 -6.71 -6.81 16.30
CA GLY A 98 -5.40 -6.36 15.86
C GLY A 98 -5.30 -4.85 15.88
N TYR A 99 -4.13 -4.35 15.48
CA TYR A 99 -3.87 -2.93 15.35
C TYR A 99 -3.18 -2.62 14.03
N ILE A 100 -3.43 -1.43 13.52
CA ILE A 100 -2.70 -0.86 12.40
C ILE A 100 -1.41 -0.27 12.97
N MET A 101 -0.27 -0.76 12.46
CA MET A 101 1.05 -0.29 12.85
C MET A 101 1.66 0.52 11.72
N LEU A 102 2.02 1.77 12.04
CA LEU A 102 2.81 2.62 11.14
C LEU A 102 4.29 2.24 11.24
N LYS A 103 4.89 1.76 10.15
CA LYS A 103 6.34 1.57 9.95
C LYS A 103 6.91 2.70 9.10
N LYS A 104 8.25 2.89 9.08
CA LYS A 104 8.95 4.04 8.45
C LYS A 104 8.36 4.54 7.12
N PHE A 105 7.96 3.67 6.20
CA PHE A 105 7.30 4.04 4.93
C PHE A 105 6.08 3.19 4.57
N THR A 106 5.63 2.33 5.49
CA THR A 106 4.55 1.38 5.22
C THR A 106 3.56 1.36 6.35
N ILE A 107 2.34 0.99 6.03
CA ILE A 107 1.37 0.55 7.02
C ILE A 107 1.37 -0.96 7.00
N SER A 108 1.42 -1.56 8.18
CA SER A 108 1.26 -3.01 8.32
C SER A 108 0.21 -3.29 9.37
N ILE A 109 -0.67 -4.23 9.09
CA ILE A 109 -1.64 -4.70 10.08
C ILE A 109 -1.00 -5.81 10.92
N VAL A 110 -1.01 -5.62 12.24
CA VAL A 110 -0.63 -6.67 13.19
C VAL A 110 -1.91 -7.31 13.72
N LYS A 111 -2.18 -8.55 13.27
CA LYS A 111 -3.31 -9.37 13.73
C LYS A 111 -2.86 -10.11 15.00
N LEU A 112 -3.64 -10.02 16.07
CA LEU A 112 -3.32 -10.65 17.36
C LEU A 112 -3.91 -12.06 17.47
N ASN A 113 -5.13 -12.28 16.94
CA ASN A 113 -5.88 -13.53 17.19
C ASN A 113 -6.37 -14.24 15.91
N SER A 114 -5.90 -13.86 14.72
CA SER A 114 -6.29 -14.55 13.49
C SER A 114 -5.07 -14.99 12.69
N GLU A 115 -4.92 -16.31 12.56
CA GLU A 115 -4.02 -16.87 11.56
C GLU A 115 -4.41 -16.33 10.18
N SER A 116 -3.45 -15.70 9.50
CA SER A 116 -3.64 -15.23 8.14
C SER A 116 -3.94 -16.43 7.24
N THR A 117 -5.13 -16.52 6.66
CA THR A 117 -5.44 -17.61 5.74
C THR A 117 -4.59 -17.51 4.48
N PHE A 118 -4.33 -18.65 3.83
CA PHE A 118 -3.66 -18.67 2.52
C PHE A 118 -4.35 -17.71 1.54
N LYS A 119 -5.68 -17.75 1.49
CA LYS A 119 -6.50 -16.81 0.70
C LYS A 119 -6.25 -15.35 1.07
N SER A 120 -6.17 -15.02 2.36
CA SER A 120 -5.90 -13.64 2.79
C SER A 120 -4.53 -13.19 2.33
N ILE A 121 -3.49 -14.02 2.50
CA ILE A 121 -2.11 -13.67 2.13
C ILE A 121 -1.97 -13.52 0.60
N LEU A 122 -2.60 -14.40 -0.18
CA LEU A 122 -2.55 -14.38 -1.63
C LEU A 122 -3.32 -13.20 -2.23
N LEU A 123 -4.56 -12.97 -1.77
CA LEU A 123 -5.44 -11.99 -2.41
C LEU A 123 -5.04 -10.54 -2.14
N GLY A 124 -4.35 -10.27 -1.03
CA GLY A 124 -3.80 -8.93 -0.71
C GLY A 124 -3.00 -8.32 -1.85
N PRO A 125 -1.97 -8.99 -2.38
CA PRO A 125 -1.22 -8.54 -3.56
C PRO A 125 -1.91 -8.83 -4.91
N VAL A 126 -2.67 -9.92 -5.04
CA VAL A 126 -3.30 -10.27 -6.33
C VAL A 126 -4.38 -9.28 -6.76
N ILE A 127 -5.27 -8.87 -5.84
CA ILE A 127 -6.38 -7.95 -6.18
C ILE A 127 -5.89 -6.59 -6.73
N PRO A 128 -4.98 -5.85 -6.07
CA PRO A 128 -4.47 -4.62 -6.63
C PRO A 128 -3.69 -4.87 -7.95
N SER A 129 -2.94 -5.97 -8.06
CA SER A 129 -2.23 -6.28 -9.30
C SER A 129 -3.19 -6.53 -10.47
N PHE A 130 -4.30 -7.22 -10.23
CA PHE A 130 -5.35 -7.45 -11.23
C PHE A 130 -6.01 -6.15 -11.68
N LEU A 131 -6.30 -5.23 -10.75
CA LEU A 131 -6.75 -3.87 -11.11
C LEU A 131 -5.72 -3.15 -11.97
N GLY A 132 -4.43 -3.32 -11.68
CA GLY A 132 -3.35 -2.77 -12.50
C GLY A 132 -3.37 -3.29 -13.93
N ILE A 133 -3.57 -4.59 -14.12
CA ILE A 133 -3.70 -5.21 -15.45
C ILE A 133 -4.89 -4.60 -16.22
N ILE A 134 -6.03 -4.39 -15.57
CA ILE A 134 -7.21 -3.76 -16.20
C ILE A 134 -6.87 -2.35 -16.70
N PHE A 135 -6.12 -1.56 -15.92
CA PHE A 135 -5.68 -0.23 -16.36
C PHE A 135 -4.68 -0.31 -17.53
N ILE A 136 -3.78 -1.28 -17.54
CA ILE A 136 -2.86 -1.50 -18.68
C ILE A 136 -3.66 -1.87 -19.95
N ILE A 137 -4.69 -2.71 -19.84
CA ILE A 137 -5.57 -3.03 -20.98
C ILE A 137 -6.30 -1.76 -21.45
N SER A 138 -6.78 -0.95 -20.52
CA SER A 138 -7.44 0.32 -20.81
C SER A 138 -6.49 1.31 -21.51
N TYR A 139 -5.19 1.27 -21.23
CA TYR A 139 -4.19 2.03 -21.98
C TYR A 139 -4.19 1.64 -23.47
N PHE A 140 -4.23 0.35 -23.82
CA PHE A 140 -4.27 -0.07 -25.22
C PHE A 140 -5.56 0.34 -25.96
N VAL A 141 -6.68 0.47 -25.22
CA VAL A 141 -7.98 0.88 -25.81
C VAL A 141 -8.05 2.40 -26.00
N TYR A 142 -7.63 3.17 -24.99
CA TYR A 142 -7.81 4.63 -24.97
C TYR A 142 -6.54 5.41 -25.35
N ASN A 143 -5.40 4.73 -25.54
CA ASN A 143 -4.08 5.31 -25.81
C ASN A 143 -3.67 6.45 -24.84
N ASN A 144 -4.11 6.37 -23.58
CA ASN A 144 -3.80 7.37 -22.56
C ASN A 144 -2.71 6.86 -21.62
N ILE A 145 -1.51 7.45 -21.73
CA ILE A 145 -0.33 7.05 -20.94
C ILE A 145 -0.56 7.08 -19.42
N THR A 146 -1.52 7.90 -18.95
CA THR A 146 -1.92 7.94 -17.54
C THR A 146 -2.38 6.56 -17.07
N PHE A 147 -3.16 5.84 -17.89
CA PHE A 147 -3.61 4.48 -17.57
C PHE A 147 -2.45 3.49 -17.49
N LEU A 148 -1.42 3.66 -18.32
CA LEU A 148 -0.21 2.83 -18.24
C LEU A 148 0.50 3.05 -16.90
N PHE A 149 0.70 4.30 -16.49
CA PHE A 149 1.33 4.62 -15.20
C PHE A 149 0.52 4.10 -14.01
N ILE A 150 -0.80 4.34 -13.99
CA ILE A 150 -1.69 3.80 -12.95
C ILE A 150 -1.58 2.28 -12.92
N GLY A 151 -1.65 1.62 -14.09
CA GLY A 151 -1.56 0.18 -14.20
C GLY A 151 -0.27 -0.40 -13.64
N LEU A 152 0.88 0.15 -14.05
CA LEU A 152 2.19 -0.26 -13.54
C LEU A 152 2.32 -0.08 -12.02
N ALA A 153 1.85 1.05 -11.50
CA ALA A 153 1.86 1.33 -10.06
C ALA A 153 1.11 0.27 -9.23
N PHE A 154 -0.02 -0.21 -9.75
CA PHE A 154 -0.81 -1.26 -9.10
C PHE A 154 -0.18 -2.65 -9.25
N VAL A 155 0.36 -2.99 -10.43
CA VAL A 155 1.01 -4.28 -10.71
C VAL A 155 2.23 -4.53 -9.82
N ILE A 156 2.94 -3.48 -9.39
CA ILE A 156 4.08 -3.59 -8.45
C ILE A 156 3.74 -4.38 -7.18
N ASN A 157 2.46 -4.41 -6.75
CA ASN A 157 2.03 -5.18 -5.58
C ASN A 157 2.26 -6.69 -5.74
N ILE A 158 2.40 -7.21 -6.97
CA ILE A 158 2.72 -8.62 -7.24
C ILE A 158 4.07 -9.03 -6.62
N ILE A 159 5.00 -8.07 -6.47
CA ILE A 159 6.33 -8.29 -5.87
C ILE A 159 6.20 -8.83 -4.43
N ASN A 160 5.11 -8.49 -3.72
CA ASN A 160 4.88 -9.00 -2.37
C ASN A 160 4.65 -10.52 -2.30
N LEU A 161 4.36 -11.17 -3.44
CA LEU A 161 4.24 -12.64 -3.54
C LEU A 161 5.59 -13.35 -3.68
N LEU A 162 6.68 -12.63 -3.96
CA LEU A 162 8.00 -13.23 -4.08
C LEU A 162 8.44 -13.86 -2.76
N PRO A 163 9.17 -14.99 -2.77
CA PRO A 163 9.46 -15.78 -1.57
C PRO A 163 10.33 -15.05 -0.53
N PHE A 164 10.93 -13.92 -0.89
CA PHE A 164 11.70 -13.07 0.02
C PHE A 164 10.89 -11.89 0.59
N ALA A 165 9.71 -11.59 0.05
CA ALA A 165 8.80 -10.56 0.56
C ALA A 165 7.94 -11.08 1.71
N SER A 166 7.35 -10.18 2.52
CA SER A 166 6.62 -10.55 3.74
C SER A 166 5.48 -11.55 3.50
N ASP A 167 4.68 -11.33 2.46
CA ASP A 167 3.55 -12.21 2.16
C ASP A 167 3.98 -13.49 1.44
N GLY A 168 4.94 -13.41 0.51
CA GLY A 168 5.51 -14.58 -0.13
C GLY A 168 6.19 -15.54 0.85
N LYS A 169 6.91 -15.03 1.86
CA LYS A 169 7.44 -15.85 2.97
C LYS A 169 6.34 -16.62 3.69
N ARG A 170 5.26 -15.92 4.08
CA ARG A 170 4.12 -16.53 4.77
C ARG A 170 3.35 -17.53 3.90
N LEU A 171 3.27 -17.29 2.59
CA LEU A 171 2.70 -18.25 1.64
C LEU A 171 3.55 -19.51 1.57
N LEU A 172 4.87 -19.36 1.45
CA LEU A 172 5.81 -20.47 1.42
C LEU A 172 5.76 -21.28 2.72
N GLU A 173 5.79 -20.62 3.87
CA GLU A 173 5.63 -21.27 5.19
C GLU A 173 4.33 -22.09 5.25
N LYS A 174 3.19 -21.52 4.82
CA LYS A 174 1.92 -22.24 4.82
C LYS A 174 1.90 -23.40 3.84
N PHE A 175 2.49 -23.23 2.66
CA PHE A 175 2.60 -24.29 1.67
C PHE A 175 3.43 -25.46 2.23
N LEU A 176 4.57 -25.18 2.87
CA LEU A 176 5.42 -26.18 3.51
C LEU A 176 4.68 -26.90 4.65
N ILE A 177 4.03 -26.17 5.55
CA ILE A 177 3.24 -26.77 6.66
C ILE A 177 2.11 -27.66 6.13
N MET A 178 1.45 -27.26 5.04
CA MET A 178 0.39 -28.05 4.43
C MET A 178 0.90 -29.35 3.80
N ASN A 179 2.11 -29.34 3.24
CA ASN A 179 2.72 -30.54 2.67
C ASN A 179 3.22 -31.48 3.78
N LEU A 180 3.86 -30.95 4.82
CA LEU A 180 4.34 -31.74 5.96
C LEU A 180 3.23 -32.40 6.80
N ARG A 181 1.99 -31.90 6.73
CA ARG A 181 0.82 -32.50 7.41
C ARG A 181 0.10 -33.57 6.57
N LYS A 182 0.47 -33.72 5.30
CA LYS A 182 -0.13 -34.72 4.40
C LYS A 182 0.66 -36.03 4.37
N GLU A 183 1.85 -36.04 4.98
CA GLU A 183 2.60 -37.23 5.38
C GLU A 183 2.16 -37.67 6.78
#